data_AF-A0A838GN64-F1
#
_entry.id   AF-A0A838GN64-F1
#
_cell.length_a   1.000
_cell.length_b   1.000
_cell.length_c   1.000
_cell.angle_alpha   90.00
_cell.angle_beta   90.00
_cell.angle_gamma   90.00
#
_symmetry.space_group_name_H-M   'P 1'
#
loop_
_entity.id
_entity.type
_entity.pdbx_description
1 polymer ?
#
loop_
_entity_poly.entity_id
_entity_poly.type
_entity_poly.pdbx_seq_one_letter_code
_entity_poly.pdbx_strand_id
1 'polypeptide(L)'
;MVEVLGAVAVALLIVIVLIALRRRVVQRGGSFDCSLRLKRKLFGQGWALGVARYTGDQIEWYRVFSMSLRPKQVLPRQRLKIVGRREPEYPETLAIMSGHVILECTEAGSEVDLAMSVEAVTG
;
A
#
# COMPACT_ATOMS: atom_id res chain seq x y z
N MET A 1 -29.61 10.55 26.12
CA MET A 1 -29.53 10.22 24.67
C MET A 1 -28.77 11.26 23.87
N VAL A 2 -29.07 12.56 24.01
CA VAL A 2 -28.42 13.65 23.24
C VAL A 2 -26.91 13.74 23.46
N GLU A 3 -26.45 13.58 24.70
CA GLU A 3 -25.01 13.54 25.06
C GLU A 3 -24.25 12.41 24.34
N VAL A 4 -24.87 11.22 24.25
CA VAL A 4 -24.28 10.04 23.59
C VAL A 4 -24.24 10.23 22.08
N LEU A 5 -25.30 10.77 21.48
CA LEU A 5 -25.30 11.12 20.05
C LEU A 5 -24.24 12.18 19.72
N GLY A 6 -24.10 13.19 20.58
CA GLY A 6 -23.07 14.23 20.42
C GLY A 6 -21.66 13.64 20.45
N ALA A 7 -21.38 12.78 21.43
CA ALA A 7 -20.07 12.12 21.55
C ALA A 7 -19.76 11.21 20.33
N VAL A 8 -20.75 10.45 19.84
CA VAL A 8 -20.59 9.59 18.66
C VAL A 8 -20.36 10.42 17.40
N ALA A 9 -21.10 11.52 17.21
CA ALA A 9 -20.91 12.41 16.08
C ALA A 9 -19.51 13.05 16.07
N VAL A 10 -19.03 13.52 17.23
CA VAL A 10 -17.68 14.08 17.37
C VAL A 10 -16.61 13.02 17.09
N ALA A 11 -16.77 11.79 17.61
CA ALA A 11 -15.84 10.70 17.33
C ALA A 11 -15.78 10.36 15.84
N LEU A 12 -16.92 10.28 15.16
CA LEU A 12 -16.99 10.09 13.70
C LEU A 12 -16.29 11.21 12.94
N LEU A 13 -16.50 12.47 13.35
CA LEU A 13 -15.90 13.62 12.72
C LEU A 13 -14.37 13.62 12.87
N ILE A 14 -13.87 13.25 14.05
CA ILE A 14 -12.43 13.04 14.30
C ILE A 14 -11.87 11.95 13.39
N VAL A 15 -12.56 10.81 13.26
CA VAL A 15 -12.14 9.72 12.37
C VAL A 15 -12.08 10.18 10.92
N ILE A 16 -13.09 10.92 10.45
CA ILE A 16 -13.12 11.46 9.08
C ILE A 16 -11.97 12.44 8.86
N VAL A 17 -11.72 13.35 9.80
CA VAL A 17 -10.63 14.33 9.72
C VAL A 17 -9.26 13.65 9.71
N LEU A 18 -9.07 12.63 10.54
CA LEU A 18 -7.84 11.84 10.56
C LEU A 18 -7.62 11.08 9.24
N ILE A 19 -8.68 10.50 8.66
CA ILE A 19 -8.62 9.85 7.35
C ILE A 19 -8.29 10.89 6.26
N ALA A 20 -8.92 12.06 6.30
CA ALA A 20 -8.68 13.13 5.33
C ALA A 20 -7.26 13.69 5.43
N LEU A 21 -6.73 13.90 6.65
CA LEU A 21 -5.36 14.30 6.90
C LEU A 21 -4.38 13.21 6.44
N ARG A 22 -4.62 11.93 6.76
CA ARG A 22 -3.83 10.81 6.22
C ARG A 22 -3.84 10.83 4.69
N ARG A 23 -5.01 10.92 4.07
CA ARG A 23 -5.14 11.01 2.60
C ARG A 23 -4.41 12.21 2.04
N ARG A 24 -4.45 13.37 2.71
CA ARG A 24 -3.72 14.58 2.28
C ARG A 24 -2.21 14.44 2.40
N VAL A 25 -1.73 13.84 3.49
CA VAL A 25 -0.28 13.60 3.71
C VAL A 25 0.23 12.57 2.71
N VAL A 26 -0.55 11.52 2.44
CA VAL A 26 -0.28 10.52 1.40
C VAL A 26 -0.26 11.18 0.01
N GLN A 27 -1.26 11.99 -0.34
CA GLN A 27 -1.35 12.61 -1.67
C GLN A 27 -0.31 13.72 -1.93
N ARG A 28 0.47 14.17 -0.94
CA ARG A 28 1.31 15.38 -1.06
C ARG A 28 2.74 15.17 -1.57
N GLY A 29 3.07 14.04 -2.18
CA GLY A 29 4.32 13.94 -2.94
C GLY A 29 4.85 12.52 -3.10
N GLY A 30 4.38 11.83 -4.13
CA GLY A 30 4.97 10.56 -4.57
C GLY A 30 4.53 9.32 -3.81
N SER A 31 3.38 9.37 -3.12
CA SER A 31 2.78 8.17 -2.54
C SER A 31 1.76 7.57 -3.50
N PHE A 32 1.83 6.26 -3.70
CA PHE A 32 0.96 5.51 -4.59
C PHE A 32 0.40 4.29 -3.87
N ASP A 33 -0.82 3.88 -4.24
CA ASP A 33 -1.42 2.68 -3.71
C ASP A 33 -0.59 1.47 -4.14
N CYS A 34 -0.09 0.74 -3.14
CA CYS A 34 0.83 -0.37 -3.37
C CYS A 34 0.48 -1.54 -2.45
N SER A 35 0.08 -2.67 -3.04
CA SER A 35 -0.09 -3.91 -2.28
C SER A 35 1.22 -4.69 -2.29
N LEU A 36 1.65 -5.12 -1.11
CA LEU A 36 2.91 -5.85 -0.94
C LEU A 36 2.64 -7.32 -0.61
N ARG A 37 3.33 -8.24 -1.28
CA ARG A 37 3.33 -9.67 -0.94
C ARG A 37 4.76 -10.12 -0.67
N LEU A 38 5.04 -10.38 0.61
CA LEU A 38 6.37 -10.79 1.09
C LEU A 38 6.66 -12.28 0.89
N LYS A 39 5.64 -13.11 0.68
CA LYS A 39 5.77 -14.54 0.38
C LYS A 39 4.64 -14.97 -0.55
N ARG A 40 4.98 -15.65 -1.64
CA ARG A 40 4.00 -16.32 -2.50
C ARG A 40 3.41 -17.50 -1.74
N LYS A 41 2.19 -17.31 -1.21
CA LYS A 41 1.34 -18.43 -0.78
C LYS A 41 0.49 -18.92 -1.94
N LEU A 42 0.00 -20.16 -1.90
CA LEU A 42 -0.93 -20.65 -2.92
C LEU A 42 -2.20 -19.77 -3.02
N PHE A 43 -2.79 -19.72 -4.21
CA PHE A 43 -4.08 -19.05 -4.50
C PHE A 43 -4.12 -17.53 -4.28
N GLY A 44 -3.04 -16.81 -4.58
CA GLY A 44 -3.04 -15.35 -4.46
C GLY A 44 -3.14 -14.83 -3.02
N GLN A 45 -2.94 -15.67 -2.01
CA GLN A 45 -2.96 -15.24 -0.62
C GLN A 45 -1.64 -14.56 -0.21
N GLY A 46 -1.73 -13.64 0.76
CA GLY A 46 -0.56 -12.97 1.36
C GLY A 46 -0.36 -11.51 0.92
N TRP A 47 -1.23 -10.97 0.08
CA TRP A 47 -1.24 -9.55 -0.23
C TRP A 47 -1.61 -8.71 0.99
N ALA A 48 -0.80 -7.70 1.24
CA ALA A 48 -1.08 -6.67 2.21
C ALA A 48 -1.40 -5.37 1.47
N LEU A 49 -2.61 -4.84 1.66
CA LEU A 49 -3.00 -3.53 1.15
C LEU A 49 -2.23 -2.43 1.87
N GLY A 50 -1.62 -1.56 1.09
CA GLY A 50 -0.75 -0.50 1.58
C GLY A 50 -0.65 0.69 0.64
N VAL A 51 0.10 1.67 1.10
CA VAL A 51 0.53 2.83 0.34
C VAL A 51 2.05 2.81 0.38
N ALA A 52 2.68 2.88 -0.78
CA ALA A 52 4.11 3.08 -0.89
C ALA A 52 4.39 4.57 -1.12
N ARG A 53 5.54 5.04 -0.64
CA ARG A 53 6.05 6.39 -0.89
C ARG A 53 7.49 6.31 -1.35
N TYR A 54 7.83 7.04 -2.40
CA TYR A 54 9.22 7.27 -2.78
C TYR A 54 9.86 8.30 -1.83
N THR A 55 10.88 7.86 -1.08
CA THR A 55 11.67 8.71 -0.20
C THR A 55 13.14 8.58 -0.61
N GLY A 56 13.65 9.53 -1.40
CA GLY A 56 15.01 9.48 -1.92
C GLY A 56 15.22 8.26 -2.82
N ASP A 57 16.07 7.32 -2.40
CA ASP A 57 16.42 6.10 -3.15
C ASP A 57 15.79 4.82 -2.56
N GLN A 58 14.72 4.99 -1.80
CA GLN A 58 14.03 3.90 -1.11
C GLN A 58 12.52 4.08 -1.18
N ILE A 59 11.82 2.95 -1.24
CA ILE A 59 10.37 2.84 -1.26
C ILE A 59 9.92 2.47 0.14
N GLU A 60 9.22 3.36 0.80
CA GLU A 60 8.65 3.13 2.12
C GLU A 60 7.21 2.65 1.97
N TRP A 61 6.91 1.46 2.46
CA TRP A 61 5.59 0.85 2.37
C TRP A 61 4.87 0.88 3.73
N TYR A 62 3.65 1.43 3.71
CA TYR A 62 2.78 1.65 4.86
C TYR A 62 1.50 0.82 4.69
N ARG A 63 1.06 0.12 5.75
CA ARG A 63 -0.15 -0.71 5.67
C ARG A 63 -1.40 0.17 5.86
N VAL A 64 -2.36 0.11 4.92
CA VAL A 64 -3.59 0.93 4.96
C VAL A 64 -4.44 0.61 6.18
N PHE A 65 -4.67 -0.68 6.44
CA PHE A 65 -5.45 -1.16 7.58
C PHE A 65 -4.66 -1.20 8.90
N SER A 66 -3.46 -0.62 8.97
CA SER A 66 -2.73 -0.52 10.23
C SER A 66 -2.84 0.89 10.82
N MET A 67 -3.13 0.94 12.11
CA MET A 67 -3.13 2.15 12.92
C MET A 67 -1.71 2.70 13.17
N SER A 68 -0.67 1.99 12.74
CA SER A 68 0.72 2.42 12.86
C SER A 68 1.08 3.45 11.77
N LEU A 69 1.71 4.55 12.18
CA LEU A 69 2.23 5.61 11.30
C LEU A 69 3.66 5.34 10.79
N ARG A 70 4.22 4.18 11.13
CA ARG A 70 5.59 3.79 10.74
C ARG A 70 5.56 2.95 9.46
N PRO A 71 6.53 3.10 8.55
CA PRO A 71 6.67 2.21 7.42
C PRO A 71 6.90 0.80 7.94
N LYS A 72 6.10 -0.15 7.48
CA LYS A 72 6.23 -1.54 7.89
C LYS A 72 7.32 -2.24 7.09
N GLN A 73 7.60 -1.75 5.89
CA GLN A 73 8.67 -2.21 5.03
C GLN A 73 9.35 -1.03 4.37
N VAL A 74 10.68 -1.08 4.28
CA VAL A 74 11.49 -0.11 3.54
C VAL A 74 12.30 -0.90 2.54
N LEU A 75 12.03 -0.67 1.26
CA LEU A 75 12.64 -1.39 0.15
C LEU A 75 13.63 -0.45 -0.55
N PRO A 76 14.95 -0.67 -0.43
CA PRO A 76 15.93 0.14 -1.13
C PRO A 76 15.81 -0.09 -2.64
N ARG A 77 15.66 0.98 -3.43
CA ARG A 77 15.45 0.88 -4.88
C ARG A 77 16.61 0.16 -5.56
N GLN A 78 17.85 0.40 -5.11
CA GLN A 78 19.05 -0.29 -5.63
C GLN A 78 19.07 -1.80 -5.38
N ARG A 79 18.38 -2.27 -4.32
CA ARG A 79 18.31 -3.69 -3.97
C ARG A 79 17.11 -4.39 -4.59
N LEU A 80 16.11 -3.63 -5.01
CA LEU A 80 14.90 -4.14 -5.62
C LEU A 80 15.16 -4.38 -7.12
N LYS A 81 15.39 -5.65 -7.49
CA LYS A 81 15.50 -6.02 -8.91
C LYS A 81 14.14 -6.48 -9.41
N ILE A 82 13.63 -5.81 -10.44
CA ILE A 82 12.39 -6.23 -11.13
C ILE A 82 12.74 -7.42 -12.02
N VAL A 83 12.13 -8.56 -11.72
CA VAL A 83 12.32 -9.83 -12.43
C VAL A 83 11.23 -9.99 -13.50
N GLY A 84 10.03 -9.47 -13.26
CA GLY A 84 8.90 -9.60 -14.15
C GLY A 84 7.80 -8.59 -13.88
N ARG A 85 6.89 -8.45 -14.85
CA ARG A 85 5.67 -7.66 -14.74
C ARG A 85 4.51 -8.50 -15.26
N ARG A 86 3.45 -8.63 -14.48
CA ARG A 86 2.22 -9.34 -14.88
C ARG A 86 0.96 -8.60 -14.46
N GLU A 87 -0.15 -8.99 -15.07
CA GLU A 87 -1.48 -8.55 -14.67
C GLU A 87 -1.99 -9.39 -13.47
N PRO A 88 -2.81 -8.80 -12.59
CA PRO A 88 -3.44 -9.53 -11.49
C PRO A 88 -4.42 -10.58 -12.03
N GLU A 89 -4.35 -11.80 -11.47
CA GLU A 89 -5.31 -12.85 -11.80
C GLU A 89 -6.58 -12.72 -10.94
N TYR A 90 -7.69 -13.34 -11.38
CA TYR A 90 -9.03 -13.20 -10.80
C TYR A 90 -9.11 -13.31 -9.24
N PRO A 91 -8.37 -14.21 -8.55
CA PRO A 91 -8.37 -14.25 -7.08
C PRO A 91 -7.66 -13.05 -6.43
N GLU A 92 -6.70 -12.45 -7.12
CA GLU A 92 -5.86 -11.36 -6.65
C GLU A 92 -6.52 -9.99 -6.89
N THR A 93 -7.44 -9.89 -7.85
CA THR A 93 -8.27 -8.71 -8.12
C THR A 93 -9.15 -8.29 -6.93
N LEU A 94 -9.43 -9.21 -5.99
CA LEU A 94 -10.14 -8.88 -4.75
C LEU A 94 -9.24 -8.16 -3.73
N ALA A 95 -7.92 -8.33 -3.82
CA ALA A 95 -6.93 -7.77 -2.91
C ALA A 95 -6.12 -6.61 -3.53
N ILE A 96 -6.29 -6.37 -4.83
CA ILE A 96 -5.56 -5.40 -5.62
C ILE A 96 -6.58 -4.52 -6.35
N MET A 97 -6.40 -3.20 -6.34
CA MET A 97 -7.30 -2.29 -7.06
C MET A 97 -7.21 -2.48 -8.57
N SER A 98 -8.35 -2.37 -9.25
CA SER A 98 -8.47 -2.51 -10.71
C SER A 98 -7.55 -1.53 -11.44
N GLY A 99 -6.77 -2.02 -12.41
CA GLY A 99 -5.79 -1.22 -13.16
C GLY A 99 -4.38 -1.19 -12.57
N HIS A 100 -4.13 -1.95 -11.50
CA HIS A 100 -2.78 -2.15 -10.97
C HIS A 100 -2.06 -3.30 -11.67
N VAL A 101 -0.75 -3.17 -11.83
CA VAL A 101 0.15 -4.22 -12.34
C VAL A 101 0.97 -4.79 -11.20
N ILE A 102 1.26 -6.08 -11.28
CA ILE A 102 2.12 -6.78 -10.33
C ILE A 102 3.55 -6.75 -10.88
N LEU A 103 4.45 -6.10 -10.13
CA LEU A 103 5.88 -6.19 -10.32
C LEU A 103 6.41 -7.33 -9.43
N GLU A 104 7.05 -8.29 -10.05
CA GLU A 104 7.75 -9.36 -9.37
C GLU A 104 9.17 -8.88 -9.12
N CYS A 105 9.52 -8.67 -7.86
CA CYS A 105 10.82 -8.15 -7.46
C CYS A 105 11.60 -9.17 -6.63
N THR A 106 12.92 -9.07 -6.62
CA THR A 106 13.76 -9.74 -5.63
C THR A 106 14.54 -8.70 -4.83
N GLU A 107 14.56 -8.84 -3.51
CA GLU A 107 15.33 -8.02 -2.58
C GLU A 107 16.24 -8.95 -1.77
N ALA A 108 17.56 -8.79 -1.90
CA ALA A 108 18.56 -9.62 -1.20
C ALA A 108 18.31 -11.15 -1.27
N GLY A 109 17.72 -11.65 -2.37
CA GLY A 109 17.40 -13.06 -2.57
C GLY A 109 16.03 -13.50 -2.06
N SER A 110 15.23 -12.60 -1.48
CA SER A 110 13.82 -12.84 -1.14
C SER A 110 12.91 -12.34 -2.26
N GLU A 111 11.99 -13.19 -2.71
CA GLU A 111 10.93 -12.80 -3.65
C GLU A 111 9.92 -11.87 -2.97
N VAL A 112 9.69 -10.71 -3.57
CA VAL A 112 8.76 -9.68 -3.11
C VAL A 112 7.93 -9.23 -4.29
N ASP A 113 6.63 -9.46 -4.26
CA ASP A 113 5.74 -8.93 -5.31
C ASP A 113 5.13 -7.60 -4.83
N LEU A 114 5.16 -6.59 -5.70
CA LEU A 114 4.53 -5.29 -5.49
C LEU A 114 3.44 -5.06 -6.54
N ALA A 115 2.19 -4.90 -6.12
CA ALA A 115 1.13 -4.47 -7.02
C ALA A 115 0.98 -2.94 -6.92
N MET A 116 1.15 -2.23 -8.03
CA MET A 116 1.09 -0.77 -8.08
C MET A 116 0.37 -0.28 -9.34
N SER A 117 -0.16 0.94 -9.32
CA SER A 117 -0.79 1.53 -10.49
C SER A 117 0.23 1.74 -11.62
N VAL A 118 -0.22 1.67 -12.88
CA VAL A 118 0.66 1.84 -14.05
C VAL A 118 1.39 3.19 -14.03
N GLU A 119 0.72 4.24 -13.57
CA GLU A 119 1.28 5.60 -13.45
C GLU A 119 2.45 5.66 -12.45
N ALA A 120 2.40 4.85 -11.38
CA ALA A 120 3.46 4.77 -10.38
C ALA A 120 4.71 4.00 -10.86
N VAL A 121 4.56 3.17 -11.91
CA VAL A 121 5.69 2.48 -12.57
C VAL A 121 6.47 3.43 -13.48
N THR A 122 5.78 4.42 -14.05
CA THR A 122 6.35 5.36 -15.03
C THR A 122 6.92 6.65 -14.42
N GLY A 123 6.81 6.82 -13.10
CA GLY A 123 7.28 8.00 -12.36
C GLY A 123 8.78 8.01 -12.05
#